data_AF-A0A4R6T776-F1
#
_entry.id   AF-A0A4R6T776-F1
#
_cell.length_a   1.000
_cell.length_b   1.000
_cell.length_c   1.000
_cell.angle_alpha   90.00
_cell.angle_beta   90.00
_cell.angle_gamma   90.00
#
_symmetry.space_group_name_H-M   'P 1'
#
loop_
_entity.id
_entity.type
_entity.pdbx_description
1 polymer ?
#
loop_
_entity_poly.entity_id
_entity_poly.type
_entity_poly.pdbx_seq_one_letter_code
_entity_poly.pdbx_strand_id
1 'polypeptide(L)'
;MKDEKNKSRLKLVIKMQVVWLVVAILFHVVSLIRVWMGLTPLSEAAPINSIISLCIIYIPLLYLGWKSHLVIYGLINCFVFGMMLFTGEIPRVMMYFSPEGIAAYQAAAIGWFGGILINGIGIPLGFYGSFLALSMAWRQKSNHPNK
;
A
#
# COMPACT_ATOMS: atom_id res chain seq x y z
N MET A 1 -25.67 7.15 -12.91
CA MET A 1 -24.80 8.33 -12.64
C MET A 1 -23.81 8.12 -11.48
N LYS A 2 -24.25 7.70 -10.28
CA LYS A 2 -23.37 7.55 -9.10
C LYS A 2 -22.33 6.42 -9.25
N ASP A 3 -22.69 5.34 -9.95
CA ASP A 3 -21.79 4.19 -10.14
C ASP A 3 -20.75 4.44 -11.24
N GLU A 4 -21.09 5.15 -12.32
CA GLU A 4 -20.09 5.65 -13.30
C GLU A 4 -19.06 6.58 -12.65
N LYS A 5 -19.51 7.45 -11.74
CA LYS A 5 -18.63 8.30 -10.94
C LYS A 5 -17.71 7.47 -10.02
N ASN A 6 -18.24 6.47 -9.33
CA ASN A 6 -17.45 5.60 -8.47
C ASN A 6 -16.48 4.71 -9.25
N LYS A 7 -16.85 4.27 -10.46
CA LYS A 7 -15.97 3.54 -11.37
C LYS A 7 -14.79 4.39 -11.83
N SER A 8 -15.05 5.65 -12.20
CA SER A 8 -13.99 6.61 -12.53
C SER A 8 -13.06 6.87 -11.33
N ARG A 9 -13.63 7.05 -10.13
CA ARG A 9 -12.87 7.19 -8.88
C ARG A 9 -12.03 5.96 -8.57
N LEU A 10 -12.57 4.74 -8.71
CA LEU A 10 -11.81 3.51 -8.48
C LEU A 10 -10.62 3.41 -9.43
N LYS A 11 -10.82 3.72 -10.72
CA LYS A 11 -9.71 3.76 -11.69
C LYS A 11 -8.65 4.79 -11.32
N LEU A 12 -9.05 5.96 -10.82
CA LEU A 12 -8.10 6.97 -10.33
C LEU A 12 -7.31 6.46 -9.12
N VAL A 13 -7.98 5.83 -8.15
CA VAL A 13 -7.33 5.23 -6.98
C VAL A 13 -6.33 4.16 -7.40
N ILE A 14 -6.69 3.27 -8.32
CA ILE A 14 -5.78 2.25 -8.84
C ILE A 14 -4.56 2.88 -9.50
N LYS A 15 -4.73 3.95 -10.30
CA LYS A 15 -3.59 4.69 -10.89
C LYS A 15 -2.69 5.29 -9.81
N MET A 16 -3.27 5.90 -8.77
CA MET A 16 -2.50 6.43 -7.65
C MET A 16 -1.77 5.32 -6.88
N GLN A 17 -2.38 4.15 -6.72
CA GLN A 17 -1.71 2.99 -6.12
C GLN A 17 -0.59 2.43 -6.99
N VAL A 18 -0.71 2.49 -8.32
CA VAL A 18 0.41 2.15 -9.22
C VAL A 18 1.57 3.11 -9.01
N VAL A 19 1.31 4.42 -8.92
CA VAL A 19 2.35 5.41 -8.62
C VAL A 19 2.99 5.15 -7.26
N TRP A 20 2.17 4.91 -6.23
CA TRP A 20 2.62 4.53 -4.89
C TRP A 20 3.51 3.27 -4.93
N LEU A 21 3.12 2.23 -5.68
CA LEU A 21 3.89 0.99 -5.81
C LEU A 21 5.27 1.26 -6.43
N VAL A 22 5.34 2.10 -7.46
CA VAL A 22 6.62 2.50 -8.06
C VAL A 22 7.50 3.21 -7.04
N VAL A 23 6.95 4.16 -6.28
CA VAL A 23 7.69 4.88 -5.23
C VAL A 23 8.18 3.92 -4.13
N ALA A 24 7.33 2.98 -3.70
CA ALA A 24 7.69 1.96 -2.71
C ALA A 24 8.83 1.05 -3.21
N ILE A 25 8.78 0.61 -4.47
CA ILE A 25 9.86 -0.17 -5.08
C ILE A 25 11.15 0.65 -5.14
N LEU A 26 11.09 1.90 -5.60
CA LEU A 26 12.25 2.78 -5.67
C LEU A 26 12.90 2.99 -4.30
N PHE A 27 12.10 3.16 -3.24
CA PHE A 27 12.60 3.24 -1.87
C PHE A 27 13.44 2.00 -1.50
N HIS A 28 12.96 0.79 -1.82
CA HIS A 28 13.73 -0.43 -1.56
C HIS A 28 14.91 -0.61 -2.52
N VAL A 29 14.85 -0.11 -3.76
CA VAL A 29 16.02 -0.10 -4.67
C VAL A 29 17.13 0.80 -4.11
N VAL A 30 16.81 1.99 -3.61
CA VAL A 30 17.79 2.86 -2.94
C VAL A 30 18.35 2.17 -1.69
N SER A 31 17.50 1.48 -0.92
CA SER A 31 17.93 0.67 0.22
C SER A 31 18.93 -0.42 -0.19
N LEU A 32 18.71 -1.08 -1.32
CA LEU A 32 19.60 -2.10 -1.87
C LEU A 32 20.96 -1.52 -2.29
N ILE A 33 20.96 -0.37 -2.98
CA ILE A 33 22.20 0.33 -3.37
C ILE A 33 23.02 0.69 -2.13
N ARG A 34 22.38 1.20 -1.07
CA ARG A 34 23.05 1.49 0.21
C ARG A 34 23.75 0.25 0.78
N VAL A 35 23.06 -0.89 0.81
CA VAL A 35 23.63 -2.15 1.28
C VAL A 35 24.85 -2.55 0.45
N TRP A 36 24.79 -2.42 -0.88
CA TRP A 36 25.95 -2.69 -1.75
C TRP A 36 27.12 -1.74 -1.52
N MET A 37 26.87 -0.53 -1.03
CA MET A 37 27.90 0.43 -0.62
C MET A 37 28.43 0.19 0.81
N GLY A 38 28.01 -0.89 1.49
CA GLY A 38 28.38 -1.18 2.87
C GLY A 38 27.65 -0.33 3.92
N LEU A 39 26.59 0.37 3.53
CA LEU A 39 25.78 1.19 4.42
C LEU A 39 24.60 0.38 4.98
N THR A 40 24.04 0.85 6.09
CA THR A 40 22.82 0.28 6.68
C THR A 40 21.63 0.42 5.70
N PRO A 41 20.73 -0.59 5.63
CA PRO A 41 19.52 -0.52 4.82
C PRO A 41 18.53 0.52 5.37
N LEU A 42 17.64 1.00 4.50
CA LEU A 42 16.55 1.94 4.86
C LEU A 42 15.35 1.26 5.53
N SER A 43 15.31 -0.07 5.54
CA SER A 43 14.24 -0.88 6.12
C SER A 43 14.82 -2.11 6.82
N GLU A 44 14.16 -2.59 7.87
CA GLU A 44 14.53 -3.83 8.56
C GLU A 44 14.40 -5.06 7.66
N ALA A 45 13.36 -5.08 6.83
CA ALA A 45 13.19 -6.12 5.82
C ALA A 45 14.28 -6.03 4.75
N ALA A 46 14.81 -7.19 4.35
CA ALA A 46 15.76 -7.28 3.25
C ALA A 46 15.18 -6.58 1.99
N PRO A 47 15.92 -5.64 1.38
CA PRO A 47 15.39 -4.84 0.27
C PRO A 47 14.90 -5.67 -0.91
N ILE A 48 15.63 -6.73 -1.28
CA ILE A 48 15.27 -7.65 -2.38
C ILE A 48 13.93 -8.34 -2.09
N ASN A 49 13.75 -8.89 -0.89
CA ASN A 49 12.51 -9.55 -0.50
C ASN A 49 11.33 -8.58 -0.56
N SER A 50 11.53 -7.35 -0.11
CA SER A 50 10.49 -6.31 -0.15
C SER A 50 10.09 -5.96 -1.58
N ILE A 51 11.05 -5.79 -2.50
CA ILE A 51 10.77 -5.53 -3.92
C ILE A 51 9.96 -6.67 -4.55
N ILE A 52 10.38 -7.92 -4.31
CA ILE A 52 9.70 -9.11 -4.84
C ILE A 52 8.28 -9.20 -4.29
N SER A 53 8.11 -9.08 -2.97
CA SER A 53 6.80 -9.12 -2.32
C SER A 53 5.88 -8.00 -2.81
N LEU A 54 6.40 -6.78 -3.00
CA LEU A 54 5.63 -5.67 -3.56
C LEU A 54 5.08 -6.01 -4.94
N CYS A 55 5.90 -6.57 -5.82
CA CYS A 55 5.47 -6.99 -7.15
C CYS A 55 4.45 -8.13 -7.09
N ILE A 56 4.74 -9.20 -6.35
CA ILE A 56 3.90 -10.41 -6.30
C ILE A 56 2.53 -10.14 -5.66
N ILE A 57 2.47 -9.28 -4.64
CA ILE A 57 1.23 -8.99 -3.93
C ILE A 57 0.41 -7.92 -4.66
N TYR A 58 1.04 -6.78 -4.98
CA TYR A 58 0.28 -5.62 -5.41
C TYR A 58 -0.03 -5.61 -6.91
N ILE A 59 0.79 -6.20 -7.79
CA ILE A 59 0.47 -6.24 -9.23
C ILE A 59 -0.82 -7.04 -9.50
N PRO A 60 -0.98 -8.28 -9.00
CA PRO A 60 -2.23 -9.03 -9.18
C PRO A 60 -3.42 -8.31 -8.53
N LEU A 61 -3.21 -7.70 -7.37
CA LEU A 61 -4.26 -6.96 -6.67
C LEU A 61 -4.77 -5.76 -7.49
N LEU A 62 -3.85 -4.95 -8.03
CA LEU A 62 -4.19 -3.81 -8.89
C LEU A 62 -4.86 -4.28 -10.18
N TYR A 63 -4.44 -5.42 -10.73
CA TYR A 63 -5.09 -6.04 -11.88
C TYR A 63 -6.56 -6.43 -11.58
N LEU A 64 -6.82 -7.05 -10.42
CA LEU A 64 -8.18 -7.38 -9.98
C LEU A 64 -9.07 -6.13 -9.88
N GLY A 65 -8.55 -5.06 -9.30
CA GLY A 65 -9.23 -3.76 -9.24
C GLY A 65 -9.49 -3.19 -10.64
N TRP A 66 -8.50 -3.25 -11.52
CA TRP A 66 -8.60 -2.71 -12.89
C TRP A 66 -9.65 -3.45 -13.72
N LYS A 67 -9.71 -4.78 -13.60
CA LYS A 67 -10.73 -5.64 -14.21
C LYS A 67 -12.07 -5.61 -13.50
N SER A 68 -12.21 -4.82 -12.44
CA SER A 68 -13.46 -4.66 -11.68
C SER A 68 -13.96 -5.97 -11.09
N HIS A 69 -13.06 -6.84 -10.61
CA HIS A 69 -13.43 -7.97 -9.74
C HIS A 69 -13.77 -7.44 -8.34
N LEU A 70 -14.85 -6.68 -8.22
CA LEU A 70 -15.10 -5.75 -7.12
C LEU A 70 -15.06 -6.37 -5.73
N VAL A 71 -15.69 -7.54 -5.54
CA VAL A 71 -15.73 -8.21 -4.24
C VAL A 71 -14.35 -8.72 -3.86
N ILE A 72 -13.71 -9.47 -4.77
CA ILE A 72 -12.39 -10.07 -4.53
C ILE A 72 -11.35 -9.00 -4.30
N TYR A 73 -11.28 -7.99 -5.19
CA TYR A 73 -10.41 -6.84 -5.01
C TYR A 73 -10.68 -6.14 -3.69
N GLY A 74 -11.94 -5.81 -3.39
CA GLY A 74 -12.30 -5.07 -2.19
C GLY A 74 -11.85 -5.75 -0.90
N LEU A 75 -12.09 -7.06 -0.78
CA LEU A 75 -11.73 -7.86 0.39
C LEU A 75 -10.22 -8.07 0.50
N ILE A 76 -9.55 -8.54 -0.57
CA ILE A 76 -8.11 -8.80 -0.55
C ILE A 76 -7.34 -7.49 -0.34
N ASN A 77 -7.75 -6.40 -0.99
CA ASN A 77 -7.09 -5.11 -0.85
C ASN A 77 -7.25 -4.55 0.57
N CYS A 78 -8.42 -4.73 1.19
CA CYS A 78 -8.65 -4.33 2.57
C CYS A 78 -7.75 -5.13 3.52
N PHE A 79 -7.65 -6.45 3.31
CA PHE A 79 -6.77 -7.31 4.09
C PHE A 79 -5.29 -6.93 3.93
N VAL A 80 -4.79 -6.78 2.70
CA VAL A 80 -3.37 -6.46 2.43
C VAL A 80 -2.98 -5.12 3.05
N PHE A 81 -3.77 -4.06 2.85
CA PHE A 81 -3.48 -2.76 3.44
C PHE A 81 -3.75 -2.71 4.95
N GLY A 82 -4.67 -3.52 5.46
CA GLY A 82 -4.84 -3.75 6.90
C GLY A 82 -3.61 -4.38 7.53
N MET A 83 -3.08 -5.44 6.92
CA MET A 83 -1.81 -6.06 7.36
C MET A 83 -0.68 -5.03 7.32
N MET A 84 -0.54 -4.28 6.23
CA MET A 84 0.47 -3.23 6.10
C MET A 84 0.36 -2.15 7.20
N LEU A 85 -0.86 -1.79 7.61
CA LEU A 85 -1.09 -0.88 8.73
C LEU A 85 -0.61 -1.48 10.05
N PHE A 86 -1.05 -2.69 10.38
CA PHE A 86 -0.79 -3.30 11.70
C PHE A 86 0.63 -3.84 11.86
N THR A 87 1.23 -4.37 10.81
CA THR A 87 2.57 -4.98 10.85
C THR A 87 3.67 -4.05 10.33
N GLY A 88 3.31 -2.97 9.65
CA GLY A 88 4.26 -2.02 9.07
C GLY A 88 4.17 -0.64 9.70
N GLU A 89 3.05 0.05 9.50
CA GLU A 89 2.96 1.48 9.81
C GLU A 89 2.81 1.78 11.30
N ILE A 90 1.92 1.08 12.01
CA ILE A 90 1.72 1.28 13.45
C ILE A 90 3.02 1.05 14.24
N PRO A 91 3.75 -0.07 14.06
CA PRO A 91 5.02 -0.28 14.76
C PRO A 91 6.04 0.83 14.47
N ARG A 92 6.10 1.28 13.21
CA ARG A 92 7.01 2.35 12.78
C ARG A 92 6.67 3.67 13.46
N VAL A 93 5.39 4.04 13.53
CA VAL A 93 4.92 5.24 14.24
C VAL A 93 5.13 5.12 15.75
N MET A 94 4.88 3.96 16.37
CA MET A 94 5.15 3.76 17.80
C MET A 94 6.63 3.95 18.13
N MET A 95 7.52 3.43 17.28
CA MET A 95 8.96 3.63 17.43
C MET A 95 9.34 5.13 17.36
N TYR A 96 8.59 6.00 16.66
CA TYR A 96 8.83 7.45 16.70
C TYR A 96 8.82 8.06 18.08
N PHE A 97 7.95 7.55 18.94
CA PHE A 97 7.78 8.08 20.28
C PHE A 97 8.68 7.37 21.30
N SER A 98 9.60 6.49 20.87
CA SER A 98 10.54 5.79 21.76
C SER A 98 11.95 6.41 21.71
N PRO A 99 12.73 6.37 22.82
CA PRO A 99 14.11 6.85 22.85
C PRO A 99 15.04 6.16 21.83
N GLU A 100 14.85 4.86 21.61
CA GLU A 100 15.59 4.05 20.63
C GLU A 100 15.25 4.49 19.21
N GLY A 101 13.98 4.78 18.96
CA GLY A 101 13.54 5.38 17.72
C GLY A 101 14.21 6.71 17.49
N ILE A 102 14.18 7.63 18.48
CA ILE A 102 14.82 8.96 18.43
C ILE A 102 16.29 8.88 18.00
N ALA A 103 17.04 7.91 18.50
CA ALA A 103 18.43 7.66 18.08
C ALA A 103 18.54 7.12 16.64
N ALA A 104 17.62 6.24 16.23
CA ALA A 104 17.55 5.75 14.85
C ALA A 104 17.22 6.86 13.83
N TYR A 105 16.50 7.93 14.21
CA TYR A 105 16.30 9.11 13.33
C TYR A 105 17.62 9.75 12.94
N GLN A 106 18.51 9.94 13.91
CA GLN A 106 19.75 10.67 13.67
C GLN A 106 20.67 9.90 12.72
N ALA A 107 20.63 8.57 12.74
CA ALA A 107 21.44 7.72 11.88
C ALA A 107 20.80 7.37 10.52
N ALA A 108 19.47 7.35 10.40
CA ALA A 108 18.76 6.82 9.22
C ALA A 108 17.47 7.57 8.84
N ALA A 109 17.37 8.88 9.15
CA ALA A 109 16.19 9.74 8.92
C ALA A 109 15.46 9.48 7.59
N ILE A 110 16.18 9.39 6.48
CA ILE A 110 15.59 9.22 5.13
C ILE A 110 14.82 7.90 5.00
N GLY A 111 15.33 6.81 5.58
CA GLY A 111 14.67 5.50 5.51
C GLY A 111 13.41 5.45 6.35
N TRP A 112 13.47 6.10 7.50
CA TRP A 112 12.34 6.14 8.41
C TRP A 112 11.21 7.03 7.88
N PHE A 113 11.50 8.29 7.54
CA PHE A 113 10.52 9.24 6.98
C PHE A 113 9.99 8.80 5.63
N GLY A 114 10.83 8.20 4.78
CA GLY A 114 10.42 7.65 3.50
C GLY A 114 9.34 6.58 3.67
N GLY A 115 9.54 5.63 4.59
CA GLY A 115 8.54 4.58 4.81
C GLY A 115 7.22 5.09 5.39
N ILE A 116 7.24 6.04 6.33
CA ILE A 116 5.99 6.65 6.83
C ILE A 116 5.27 7.43 5.75
N LEU A 117 5.98 8.20 4.94
CA LEU A 117 5.35 8.96 3.87
C LEU A 117 4.69 8.02 2.86
N ILE A 118 5.40 6.95 2.47
CA ILE A 118 4.91 5.95 1.52
C ILE A 118 3.67 5.24 2.08
N ASN A 119 3.75 4.74 3.31
CA ASN A 119 2.67 3.98 3.93
C ASN A 119 1.47 4.86 4.30
N GLY A 120 1.72 6.05 4.86
CA GLY A 120 0.71 7.03 5.25
C GLY A 120 -0.12 7.54 4.06
N ILE A 121 0.41 7.45 2.84
CA ILE A 121 -0.36 7.71 1.61
C ILE A 121 -0.99 6.42 1.07
N GLY A 122 -0.21 5.33 1.00
CA GLY A 122 -0.64 4.06 0.41
C GLY A 122 -1.83 3.42 1.12
N ILE A 123 -1.81 3.38 2.45
CA ILE A 123 -2.83 2.71 3.27
C ILE A 123 -4.21 3.39 3.15
N PRO A 124 -4.35 4.72 3.31
CA PRO A 124 -5.64 5.38 3.09
C PRO A 124 -6.17 5.21 1.66
N LEU A 125 -5.30 5.28 0.64
CA LEU A 125 -5.68 5.00 -0.75
C LEU A 125 -6.19 3.56 -0.92
N GLY A 126 -5.53 2.59 -0.27
CA GLY A 126 -5.97 1.21 -0.17
C GLY A 126 -7.38 1.08 0.38
N PHE A 127 -7.63 1.57 1.58
CA PHE A 127 -8.96 1.47 2.18
C PHE A 127 -10.03 2.19 1.36
N TYR A 128 -9.71 3.33 0.77
CA TYR A 128 -10.65 4.04 -0.10
C TYR A 128 -10.98 3.24 -1.38
N GLY A 129 -9.98 2.59 -1.99
CA GLY A 129 -10.19 1.67 -3.11
C GLY A 129 -11.11 0.51 -2.74
N SER A 130 -10.88 -0.12 -1.58
CA SER A 130 -11.74 -1.18 -1.06
C SER A 130 -13.17 -0.72 -0.81
N PHE A 131 -13.34 0.44 -0.17
CA PHE A 131 -14.65 1.04 0.06
C PHE A 131 -15.41 1.28 -1.26
N LEU A 132 -14.75 1.88 -2.25
CA LEU A 132 -15.37 2.12 -3.56
C LEU A 132 -15.80 0.81 -4.22
N ALA A 133 -14.93 -0.21 -4.23
CA ALA A 133 -15.23 -1.49 -4.86
C ALA A 133 -16.40 -2.23 -4.18
N LEU A 134 -16.37 -2.33 -2.84
CA LEU A 134 -17.43 -3.00 -2.08
C LEU A 134 -18.76 -2.24 -2.16
N SER A 135 -18.73 -0.90 -2.15
CA SER A 135 -19.95 -0.10 -2.31
C SER A 135 -20.60 -0.29 -3.68
N MET A 136 -19.81 -0.45 -4.74
CA MET A 136 -20.32 -0.76 -6.08
C MET A 136 -20.83 -2.19 -6.17
N ALA A 137 -20.12 -3.17 -5.60
CA ALA A 137 -20.58 -4.56 -5.56
C ALA A 137 -21.92 -4.71 -4.82
N TRP A 138 -22.06 -4.04 -3.68
CA TRP A 138 -23.30 -4.03 -2.91
C TRP A 138 -24.47 -3.48 -3.72
N ARG A 139 -24.25 -2.39 -4.46
CA ARG A 139 -25.29 -1.80 -5.31
C ARG A 139 -25.66 -2.66 -6.49
N GLN A 140 -24.69 -3.32 -7.12
CA GLN A 140 -24.97 -4.29 -8.19
C GLN A 140 -25.86 -5.42 -7.67
N LYS A 141 -25.59 -5.93 -6.46
CA LYS A 141 -26.44 -6.91 -5.79
C LYS A 141 -27.83 -6.36 -5.44
N SER A 142 -27.92 -5.15 -4.86
CA SER A 142 -29.22 -4.57 -4.47
C SER A 142 -30.11 -4.25 -5.67
N ASN A 143 -29.52 -3.89 -6.80
CA ASN A 143 -30.25 -3.60 -8.04
C ASN A 143 -30.60 -4.87 -8.83
N HIS A 144 -29.94 -6.00 -8.53
CA HIS A 144 -30.20 -7.31 -9.13
C HIS A 144 -30.23 -8.41 -8.05
N PRO A 145 -31.24 -8.41 -7.15
CA PRO A 145 -31.23 -9.28 -5.96
C PRO A 145 -31.38 -10.77 -6.26
N ASN A 146 -31.78 -11.15 -7.49
CA ASN A 146 -32.16 -12.52 -7.88
C ASN A 146 -31.27 -13.13 -8.97
N LYS A 147 -29.96 -12.83 -8.98
CA LYS A 147 -28.97 -13.57 -9.77
C LYS A 147 -27.88 -14.14 -8.87
#